data_AF-A0A1V3WS22-F1
#
_entry.id   AF-A0A1V3WS22-F1
#
_cell.length_a   1.000
_cell.length_b   1.000
_cell.length_c   1.000
_cell.angle_alpha   90.00
_cell.angle_beta   90.00
_cell.angle_gamma   90.00
#
_symmetry.space_group_name_H-M   'P 1'
#
loop_
_entity.id
_entity.type
_entity.pdbx_description
1 polymer ?
#
loop_
_entity_poly.entity_id
_entity_poly.type
_entity_poly.pdbx_seq_one_letter_code
_entity_poly.pdbx_strand_id
1 'polypeptide(L)'
;MVINPVLETSEIPETMPDPDNDEEGCLSVPGESFPTGRAKWARVTGLGADGAPVDIEGTGLFARMLQHETGHLDGFLYLDCLIGRYARSAKRAVKSHGWGVPGLSWLPGEGPDPFGH
;
A
#
# COMPACT_ATOMS: atom_id res chain seq x y z
N MET A 1 8.59 -2.61 12.76
CA MET A 1 9.06 -1.29 12.27
C MET A 1 10.49 -1.46 11.80
N VAL A 2 10.80 -1.05 10.57
CA VAL A 2 12.17 -0.99 10.04
C VAL A 2 12.52 0.48 9.85
N ILE A 3 13.65 0.91 10.40
CA ILE A 3 14.18 2.26 10.28
C ILE A 3 15.10 2.30 9.07
N ASN A 4 14.98 3.36 8.25
CA ASN A 4 15.71 3.54 6.99
C ASN A 4 15.64 2.31 6.08
N PRO A 5 14.42 1.83 5.73
CA PRO A 5 14.28 0.62 4.93
C PRO A 5 14.79 0.81 3.50
N VAL A 6 15.46 -0.21 2.97
CA VAL A 6 15.83 -0.34 1.56
C VAL A 6 15.12 -1.57 1.00
N LEU A 7 14.30 -1.36 -0.03
CA LEU A 7 13.47 -2.39 -0.66
C LEU A 7 14.19 -3.03 -1.85
N GLU A 8 14.13 -4.35 -1.90
CA GLU A 8 14.46 -5.19 -3.06
C GLU A 8 13.22 -6.02 -3.40
N THR A 9 12.96 -6.22 -4.70
CA THR A 9 11.79 -7.00 -5.15
C THR A 9 12.15 -7.95 -6.27
N SER A 10 11.29 -8.95 -6.47
CA SER A 10 11.25 -9.67 -7.74
C SER A 10 10.70 -8.75 -8.83
N GLU A 11 10.51 -9.30 -10.03
CA GLU A 11 9.83 -8.59 -11.12
C GLU A 11 8.44 -8.09 -10.68
N ILE A 12 8.17 -6.82 -10.97
CA ILE A 12 6.87 -6.20 -10.75
C ILE A 12 6.04 -6.44 -12.03
N PRO A 13 4.85 -7.05 -11.92
CA PRO A 13 4.04 -7.35 -13.10
C PRO A 13 3.47 -6.08 -13.72
N GLU A 14 3.58 -5.98 -15.05
CA GLU A 14 2.91 -4.93 -15.85
C GLU A 14 1.54 -5.37 -16.40
N THR A 15 1.17 -6.63 -16.18
CA THR A 15 -0.13 -7.17 -16.56
C THR A 15 -1.25 -6.63 -15.67
N MET A 16 -2.49 -6.69 -16.16
CA MET A 16 -3.65 -6.33 -15.33
C MET A 16 -3.70 -7.20 -14.06
N PRO A 17 -3.84 -6.59 -12.86
CA PRO A 17 -3.96 -7.33 -11.60
C PRO A 17 -5.23 -8.19 -11.56
N ASP A 18 -5.15 -9.30 -10.84
CA ASP A 18 -6.24 -10.24 -10.63
C ASP A 18 -7.24 -9.66 -9.59
N PRO A 19 -8.53 -9.49 -9.95
CA PRO A 19 -9.51 -8.97 -9.02
C PRO A 19 -9.69 -9.79 -7.73
N ASP A 20 -9.44 -11.10 -7.78
CA ASP A 20 -9.71 -11.99 -6.64
C ASP A 20 -8.50 -12.17 -5.71
N ASN A 21 -7.29 -11.86 -6.21
CA ASN A 21 -6.02 -12.16 -5.51
C ASN A 21 -5.12 -10.95 -5.27
N ASP A 22 -5.36 -9.82 -5.96
CA ASP A 22 -4.48 -8.64 -5.89
C ASP A 22 -5.10 -7.44 -5.17
N GLU A 23 -6.18 -7.64 -4.41
CA GLU A 23 -6.81 -6.55 -3.65
C GLU A 23 -5.83 -5.92 -2.65
N GLU A 24 -5.76 -4.59 -2.64
CA GLU A 24 -4.94 -3.79 -1.74
C GLU A 24 -5.72 -2.55 -1.31
N GLY A 25 -5.64 -2.22 -0.02
CA GLY A 25 -6.22 -1.02 0.59
C GLY A 25 -5.18 -0.26 1.40
N CYS A 26 -5.55 0.92 1.89
CA CYS A 26 -4.66 1.76 2.70
C CYS A 26 -5.47 2.54 3.73
N LEU A 27 -4.98 2.66 4.97
CA LEU A 27 -5.63 3.48 6.00
C LEU A 27 -5.64 4.98 5.64
N SER A 28 -4.77 5.43 4.74
CA SER A 28 -4.79 6.79 4.18
C SER A 28 -5.80 6.97 3.03
N VAL A 29 -6.43 5.88 2.58
CA VAL A 29 -7.52 5.84 1.58
C VAL A 29 -8.67 5.01 2.18
N PRO A 30 -9.30 5.49 3.26
CA PRO A 30 -10.14 4.68 4.13
C PRO A 30 -11.39 4.15 3.41
N GLY A 31 -11.65 2.84 3.54
CA GLY A 31 -12.83 2.17 2.98
C GLY A 31 -12.74 1.83 1.50
N GLU A 32 -11.60 2.07 0.86
CA GLU A 32 -11.40 1.76 -0.57
C GLU A 32 -10.27 0.73 -0.75
N SER A 33 -10.55 -0.26 -1.58
CA SER A 33 -9.59 -1.28 -2.01
C SER A 33 -9.65 -1.47 -3.52
N PHE A 34 -8.49 -1.60 -4.17
CA PHE A 34 -8.41 -1.88 -5.60
C PHE A 34 -7.34 -2.93 -5.91
N PRO A 35 -7.55 -3.79 -6.91
CA PRO A 35 -6.54 -4.72 -7.39
C PRO A 35 -5.27 -4.00 -7.88
N THR A 36 -4.13 -4.35 -7.28
CA THR A 36 -2.85 -3.65 -7.41
C THR A 36 -1.73 -4.64 -7.74
N GLY A 37 -0.98 -4.36 -8.81
CA GLY A 37 0.14 -5.21 -9.24
C GLY A 37 1.34 -5.03 -8.31
N ARG A 38 1.83 -6.14 -7.76
CA ARG A 38 3.00 -6.18 -6.85
C ARG A 38 3.93 -7.31 -7.23
N ALA A 39 5.21 -7.13 -6.91
CA ALA A 39 6.17 -8.22 -6.97
C ALA A 39 5.75 -9.34 -6.00
N LYS A 40 5.92 -10.61 -6.43
CA LYS A 40 5.52 -11.78 -5.64
C LYS A 40 6.44 -12.02 -4.44
N TRP A 41 7.69 -11.58 -4.53
CA TRP A 41 8.67 -11.59 -3.44
C TRP A 41 9.21 -10.18 -3.22
N ALA A 42 9.46 -9.83 -1.96
CA ALA A 42 10.13 -8.61 -1.58
C ALA A 42 10.98 -8.83 -0.32
N ARG A 43 12.04 -8.03 -0.21
CA ARG A 43 12.97 -7.98 0.91
C ARG A 43 13.19 -6.54 1.31
N VAL A 44 13.23 -6.30 2.62
CA VAL A 44 13.56 -5.00 3.19
C VAL A 44 14.72 -5.17 4.17
N THR A 45 15.74 -4.34 4.00
CA THR A 45 16.86 -4.22 4.93
C THR A 45 16.84 -2.86 5.62
N GLY A 46 17.37 -2.76 6.84
CA GLY A 46 17.43 -1.49 7.57
C GLY A 46 17.88 -1.71 9.01
N LEU A 47 17.37 -0.89 9.93
CA LEU A 47 17.66 -0.99 11.37
C LEU A 47 16.39 -1.30 12.18
N GLY A 48 16.54 -2.07 13.24
CA GLY A 48 15.53 -2.24 14.29
C GLY A 48 15.46 -1.03 15.22
N ALA A 49 14.48 -1.03 16.13
CA ALA A 49 14.33 0.02 17.14
C ALA A 49 15.50 0.10 18.13
N ASP A 50 16.26 -0.99 18.28
CA ASP A 50 17.49 -1.10 19.06
C ASP A 50 18.75 -0.65 18.28
N GLY A 51 18.60 -0.29 17.00
CA GLY A 51 19.70 0.06 16.12
C GLY A 51 20.44 -1.15 15.52
N ALA A 52 19.99 -2.38 15.78
CA ALA A 52 20.59 -3.57 15.17
C ALA A 52 20.14 -3.70 13.70
N PRO A 53 20.99 -4.24 12.80
CA PRO A 53 20.58 -4.52 11.42
C PRO A 53 19.40 -5.49 11.37
N VAL A 54 18.43 -5.20 10.50
CA VAL A 54 17.29 -6.05 10.20
C VAL A 54 17.28 -6.39 8.72
N ASP A 55 16.92 -7.64 8.43
CA ASP A 55 16.78 -8.19 7.09
C ASP A 55 15.57 -9.11 7.07
N ILE A 56 14.50 -8.69 6.38
CA ILE A 56 13.22 -9.40 6.33
C ILE A 56 12.79 -9.59 4.89
N GLU A 57 12.31 -10.78 4.56
CA GLU A 57 11.81 -11.10 3.22
C GLU A 57 10.60 -12.03 3.29
N GLY A 58 9.85 -12.08 2.21
CA GLY A 58 8.77 -13.04 2.06
C GLY A 58 8.00 -12.86 0.76
N THR A 59 6.83 -13.49 0.70
CA THR A 59 5.99 -13.55 -0.51
C THR A 59 4.54 -13.18 -0.23
N GLY A 60 3.74 -13.05 -1.29
CA GLY A 60 2.29 -12.84 -1.18
C GLY A 60 1.94 -11.57 -0.39
N LEU A 61 1.08 -11.71 0.63
CA LEU A 61 0.65 -10.59 1.47
C LEU A 61 1.83 -9.89 2.18
N PHE A 62 2.83 -10.65 2.63
CA PHE A 62 3.98 -10.06 3.31
C PHE A 62 4.83 -9.21 2.34
N ALA A 63 5.09 -9.73 1.14
CA ALA A 63 5.77 -8.96 0.09
C ALA A 63 4.99 -7.70 -0.30
N ARG A 64 3.65 -7.79 -0.40
CA ARG A 64 2.77 -6.64 -0.68
C ARG A 64 2.90 -5.58 0.40
N MET A 65 2.86 -5.97 1.68
CA MET A 65 3.02 -5.06 2.81
C MET A 65 4.39 -4.36 2.76
N LEU A 66 5.49 -5.08 2.53
CA LEU A 66 6.82 -4.46 2.43
C LEU A 66 6.88 -3.40 1.32
N GLN A 67 6.32 -3.68 0.14
CA GLN A 67 6.25 -2.74 -0.98
C GLN A 67 5.34 -1.54 -0.66
N HIS A 68 4.21 -1.78 0.01
CA HIS A 68 3.25 -0.74 0.40
C HIS A 68 3.86 0.27 1.38
N GLU A 69 4.40 -0.23 2.49
CA GLU A 69 4.94 0.62 3.55
C GLU A 69 6.19 1.37 3.07
N THR A 70 7.02 0.75 2.23
CA THR A 70 8.17 1.47 1.66
C THR A 70 7.72 2.54 0.66
N GLY A 71 6.68 2.27 -0.13
CA GLY A 71 6.06 3.26 -1.01
C GLY A 71 5.60 4.52 -0.28
N HIS A 72 5.06 4.39 0.95
CA HIS A 72 4.72 5.53 1.78
C HIS A 72 5.92 6.41 2.15
N LEU A 73 7.07 5.78 2.45
CA LEU A 73 8.30 6.51 2.79
C LEU A 73 8.88 7.24 1.57
N ASP A 74 8.63 6.71 0.37
CA ASP A 74 8.96 7.36 -0.90
C ASP A 74 7.91 8.40 -1.35
N GLY A 75 6.84 8.60 -0.57
CA GLY A 75 5.81 9.61 -0.84
C GLY A 75 4.70 9.17 -1.80
N PHE A 76 4.56 7.86 -2.04
CA PHE A 76 3.54 7.28 -2.89
C PHE A 76 2.42 6.60 -2.09
N LEU A 77 1.26 6.47 -2.73
CA LEU A 77 0.16 5.61 -2.28
C LEU A 77 0.04 4.43 -3.25
N TYR A 78 -0.61 3.35 -2.82
CA TYR A 78 -0.93 2.23 -3.72
C TYR A 78 -1.78 2.66 -4.93
N LEU A 79 -2.54 3.75 -4.81
CA LEU A 79 -3.31 4.36 -5.90
C LEU A 79 -2.44 4.75 -7.10
N ASP A 80 -1.17 5.10 -6.85
CA ASP A 80 -0.20 5.48 -7.89
C ASP A 80 0.28 4.26 -8.71
N CYS A 81 0.13 3.05 -8.17
CA CYS A 81 0.46 1.80 -8.85
C CYS A 81 -0.70 1.26 -9.72
N LEU A 82 -1.89 1.84 -9.63
CA LEU A 82 -3.06 1.34 -10.33
C LEU A 82 -3.00 1.60 -11.83
N ILE A 83 -3.48 0.62 -12.61
CA ILE A 83 -3.53 0.71 -14.07
C ILE A 83 -4.94 0.46 -14.62
N GLY A 84 -5.16 0.93 -15.86
CA GLY A 84 -6.34 0.61 -16.65
C GLY A 84 -7.67 0.96 -15.96
N ARG A 85 -8.51 -0.04 -15.76
CA ARG A 85 -9.85 0.14 -15.15
C ARG A 85 -9.79 0.50 -13.67
N TYR A 86 -8.81 -0.01 -12.94
CA TYR A 86 -8.70 0.22 -11.50
C TYR A 86 -8.28 1.66 -11.19
N ALA A 87 -7.31 2.20 -11.96
CA ALA A 87 -6.95 3.62 -11.87
C ALA A 87 -8.14 4.56 -12.13
N ARG A 88 -9.01 4.21 -13.09
CA ARG A 88 -10.21 5.00 -13.37
C ARG A 88 -11.24 4.94 -12.24
N SER A 89 -11.45 3.76 -11.65
CA SER A 89 -12.35 3.60 -10.50
C SER A 89 -11.83 4.36 -9.29
N ALA A 90 -10.55 4.22 -8.95
CA ALA A 90 -9.91 4.95 -7.86
C ALA A 90 -10.01 6.47 -8.03
N LYS A 91 -9.75 7.01 -9.23
CA LYS A 91 -9.91 8.45 -9.51
C LYS A 91 -11.34 8.94 -9.28
N ARG A 92 -12.34 8.12 -9.58
CA ARG A 92 -13.75 8.46 -9.31
C ARG A 92 -14.04 8.44 -7.81
N ALA A 93 -13.55 7.44 -7.08
CA ALA A 93 -13.68 7.32 -5.64
C ALA A 93 -13.02 8.50 -4.90
N VAL A 94 -11.77 8.85 -5.24
CA VAL A 94 -11.08 10.03 -4.67
C VAL A 94 -11.90 11.30 -4.91
N LYS A 95 -12.44 11.48 -6.13
CA LYS A 95 -13.26 12.64 -6.46
C LYS A 95 -14.58 12.67 -5.70
N SER A 96 -15.27 11.55 -5.54
CA SER A 96 -16.57 11.50 -4.84
C SER A 96 -16.42 11.79 -3.34
N HIS A 97 -15.30 11.38 -2.74
CA HIS A 97 -15.00 11.68 -1.34
C HIS A 97 -14.46 13.10 -1.13
N GLY A 98 -14.15 13.84 -2.19
CA GLY A 98 -13.53 15.17 -2.09
C GLY A 98 -12.09 15.11 -1.56
N TRP A 99 -11.41 13.97 -1.72
CA TRP A 99 -10.01 13.79 -1.34
C TRP A 99 -9.05 14.44 -2.35
N GLY A 100 -7.75 14.43 -2.02
CA GLY A 100 -6.70 15.08 -2.82
C GLY A 100 -6.50 16.56 -2.48
N VAL A 101 -7.06 17.00 -1.35
CA VAL A 101 -6.83 18.33 -0.76
C VAL A 101 -6.18 18.19 0.62
N PRO A 102 -5.40 19.19 1.09
CA PRO A 102 -4.78 19.15 2.41
C PRO A 102 -5.81 19.16 3.57
N GLY A 103 -5.40 18.66 4.73
CA GLY A 103 -6.13 18.84 5.99
C GLY A 103 -7.22 17.79 6.30
N LEU A 104 -7.30 16.72 5.51
CA LEU A 104 -8.23 15.61 5.77
C LEU A 104 -7.57 14.53 6.62
N SER A 105 -8.28 14.06 7.65
CA SER A 105 -7.83 13.00 8.56
C SER A 105 -9.03 12.29 9.19
N TRP A 106 -8.78 11.11 9.75
CA TRP A 106 -9.73 10.38 10.60
C TRP A 106 -9.00 9.87 11.85
N LEU A 107 -9.76 9.53 12.90
CA LEU A 107 -9.20 9.12 14.19
C LEU A 107 -9.62 7.68 14.51
N PRO A 108 -8.69 6.71 14.46
CA PRO A 108 -8.99 5.32 14.83
C PRO A 108 -9.53 5.21 16.26
N GLY A 109 -10.61 4.45 16.44
CA GLY A 109 -11.30 4.30 17.72
C GLY A 109 -12.35 5.38 18.02
N GLU A 110 -12.43 6.44 17.22
CA GLU A 110 -13.52 7.41 17.24
C GLU A 110 -14.37 7.30 15.97
N GLY A 111 -15.59 6.77 16.11
CA GLY A 111 -16.49 6.52 14.98
C GLY A 111 -16.37 5.12 14.38
N PRO A 112 -17.05 4.86 13.25
CA PRO A 112 -17.06 3.54 12.61
C PRO A 112 -15.71 3.24 11.94
N ASP A 113 -15.28 1.97 12.02
CA ASP A 113 -14.14 1.48 11.26
C ASP A 113 -14.44 1.61 9.75
N PRO A 114 -13.58 2.30 8.97
CA PRO A 114 -13.87 2.58 7.57
C PRO A 114 -13.83 1.33 6.68
N PHE A 115 -13.25 0.23 7.14
CA PHE A 115 -13.21 -1.07 6.47
C PHE A 115 -14.21 -2.07 7.06
N GLY A 116 -14.98 -1.68 8.08
CA GLY A 116 -16.04 -2.50 8.68
C GLY A 116 -15.54 -3.68 9.50
N HIS A 117 -14.31 -3.60 10.02
CA HIS A 117 -13.73 -4.58 10.94
C HIS A 117 -14.27 -4.46 12.38
#